data_AF-A0A519CR52-F1
#
_entry.id   AF-A0A519CR52-F1
#
_cell.length_a   1.000
_cell.length_b   1.000
_cell.length_c   1.000
_cell.angle_alpha   90.00
_cell.angle_beta   90.00
_cell.angle_gamma   90.00
#
_symmetry.space_group_name_H-M   'P 1'
#
loop_
_entity.id
_entity.type
_entity.pdbx_description
1 polymer ?
#
loop_
_entity_poly.entity_id
_entity_poly.type
_entity_poly.pdbx_seq_one_letter_code
_entity_poly.pdbx_strand_id
1 'polypeptide(L)'
;MIVAVGDVTVKTLIDIGFTPEIALIDGQTKRTKLEESDCVNTSVFAHVLTAENPPGLLTPSLRGAIENAIFADESVVIEVEGEEDLAPILIHLIAPLGTIVLYGQPGLGVVMRITDI
;
A
#
# COMPACT_ATOMS: atom_id res chain seq x y z
N MET A 1 1.35 5.97 12.49
CA MET A 1 1.68 5.53 11.13
C MET A 1 0.40 5.15 10.42
N ILE A 2 0.24 5.64 9.22
CA ILE A 2 -0.85 5.35 8.29
C ILE A 2 -0.24 4.57 7.12
N VAL A 3 -0.79 3.39 6.88
CA VAL A 3 -0.42 2.53 5.75
C VAL A 3 -1.61 2.48 4.80
N ALA A 4 -1.40 2.82 3.54
CA ALA A 4 -2.42 2.79 2.50
C ALA A 4 -2.13 1.67 1.50
N VAL A 5 -3.14 0.86 1.19
CA VAL A 5 -3.03 -0.29 0.30
C VAL A 5 -4.03 -0.14 -0.85
N GLY A 6 -3.48 -0.25 -2.06
CA GLY A 6 -4.18 -0.23 -3.34
C GLY A 6 -4.18 1.12 -4.04
N ASP A 7 -4.07 1.09 -5.37
CA ASP A 7 -3.89 2.27 -6.22
C ASP A 7 -4.93 3.35 -5.96
N VAL A 8 -6.22 2.99 -5.94
CA VAL A 8 -7.31 3.96 -5.75
C VAL A 8 -7.26 4.59 -4.35
N THR A 9 -6.96 3.79 -3.31
CA THR A 9 -6.84 4.28 -1.93
C THR A 9 -5.69 5.28 -1.82
N VAL A 10 -4.51 4.90 -2.33
CA VAL A 10 -3.31 5.72 -2.28
C VAL A 10 -3.49 7.00 -3.10
N LYS A 11 -4.03 6.89 -4.33
CA LYS A 11 -4.33 8.04 -5.18
C LYS A 11 -5.28 9.01 -4.48
N THR A 12 -6.37 8.50 -3.91
CA THR A 12 -7.36 9.34 -3.21
C THR A 12 -6.74 10.14 -2.07
N LEU A 13 -5.84 9.53 -1.30
CA LEU A 13 -5.12 10.23 -0.22
C LEU A 13 -4.21 11.34 -0.77
N ILE A 14 -3.45 11.06 -1.83
CA ILE A 14 -2.58 12.05 -2.46
C ILE A 14 -3.39 13.20 -3.06
N ASP A 15 -4.50 12.91 -3.74
CA ASP A 15 -5.38 13.90 -4.38
C ASP A 15 -6.00 14.87 -3.36
N ILE A 16 -6.21 14.44 -2.11
CA ILE A 16 -6.66 15.32 -1.00
C ILE A 16 -5.51 15.99 -0.25
N GLY A 17 -4.27 15.84 -0.71
CA GLY A 17 -3.08 16.47 -0.12
C GLY A 17 -2.48 15.72 1.07
N PHE A 18 -2.74 14.42 1.20
CA PHE A 18 -2.22 13.58 2.28
C PHE A 18 -1.31 12.46 1.73
N THR A 19 -0.03 12.50 2.05
CA THR A 19 0.91 11.41 1.73
C THR A 19 0.99 10.44 2.92
N PRO A 20 0.57 9.17 2.77
CA PRO A 20 0.72 8.19 3.83
C PRO A 20 2.20 7.86 4.07
N GLU A 21 2.56 7.46 5.29
CA GLU A 21 3.95 7.08 5.58
C GLU A 21 4.35 5.81 4.81
N ILE A 22 3.42 4.90 4.56
CA ILE A 22 3.64 3.72 3.72
C ILE A 22 2.49 3.57 2.74
N ALA A 23 2.81 3.37 1.46
CA ALA A 23 1.86 3.01 0.42
C ALA A 23 2.24 1.67 -0.22
N LEU A 24 1.24 0.86 -0.56
CA LEU A 24 1.41 -0.35 -1.37
C LEU A 24 0.50 -0.23 -2.60
N ILE A 25 1.06 -0.41 -3.78
CA ILE A 25 0.35 -0.35 -5.06
C ILE A 25 0.82 -1.49 -5.94
N ASP A 26 -0.06 -2.16 -6.66
CA ASP A 26 0.34 -3.17 -7.66
C ASP A 26 0.25 -2.65 -9.12
N GLY A 27 -0.35 -1.46 -9.28
CA GLY A 27 -0.62 -0.89 -10.57
C GLY A 27 -1.59 -1.72 -11.42
N GLN A 28 -2.27 -2.74 -10.86
CA GLN A 28 -3.32 -3.53 -11.53
C GLN A 28 -4.69 -2.86 -11.44
N THR A 29 -4.70 -1.58 -11.73
CA THR A 29 -5.69 -1.00 -12.64
C THR A 29 -5.23 -1.09 -14.11
N LYS A 30 -4.08 -1.74 -14.40
CA LYS A 30 -3.57 -2.08 -15.76
C LYS A 30 -4.34 -3.16 -16.54
N ARG A 31 -5.34 -3.87 -15.98
CA ARG A 31 -6.26 -4.72 -16.79
C ARG A 31 -7.17 -3.89 -17.70
N THR A 32 -7.25 -2.58 -17.47
CA THR A 32 -7.79 -1.59 -18.39
C THR A 32 -6.94 -0.34 -18.20
N LYS A 33 -5.90 -0.15 -19.03
CA LYS A 33 -4.94 0.98 -18.93
C LYS A 33 -5.64 2.23 -18.39
N LEU A 34 -5.34 2.57 -17.15
CA LEU A 34 -5.65 3.88 -16.62
C LEU A 34 -4.96 4.92 -17.51
N GLU A 35 -5.65 6.03 -17.74
CA GLU A 35 -5.00 7.24 -18.23
C GLU A 35 -3.90 7.63 -17.24
N GLU A 36 -2.82 8.29 -17.67
CA GLU A 36 -1.72 8.70 -16.78
C GLU A 36 -2.22 9.52 -15.58
N SER A 37 -3.35 10.21 -15.73
CA SER A 37 -4.05 10.95 -14.68
C SER A 37 -4.61 10.08 -13.54
N ASP A 38 -4.72 8.77 -13.74
CA ASP A 38 -5.24 7.84 -12.75
C ASP A 38 -4.17 6.98 -12.09
N CYS A 39 -2.92 7.09 -12.55
CA CYS A 39 -1.78 6.48 -11.87
C CYS A 39 -1.44 7.24 -10.57
N VAL A 40 -0.96 6.51 -9.57
CA VAL A 40 -0.42 7.09 -8.34
C VAL A 40 0.87 7.87 -8.68
N ASN A 41 0.93 9.14 -8.28
CA ASN A 41 2.17 9.92 -8.40
C ASN A 41 3.17 9.47 -7.33
N THR A 42 4.01 8.49 -7.65
CA THR A 42 5.01 7.96 -6.71
C THR A 42 6.13 8.95 -6.37
N SER A 43 6.28 10.05 -7.13
CA SER A 43 7.31 11.07 -6.87
C SER A 43 7.06 11.90 -5.60
N VAL A 44 5.88 11.78 -4.98
CA VAL A 44 5.58 12.43 -3.69
C VAL A 44 6.17 11.69 -2.50
N PHE A 45 6.57 10.43 -2.67
CA PHE A 45 7.21 9.62 -1.64
C PHE A 45 8.72 9.83 -1.65
N ALA A 46 9.35 9.71 -0.49
CA ALA A 46 10.80 9.85 -0.35
C ALA A 46 11.55 8.63 -0.92
N HIS A 47 10.95 7.44 -0.78
CA HIS A 47 11.53 6.18 -1.25
C HIS A 47 10.53 5.33 -2.03
N VAL A 48 11.05 4.60 -3.01
CA VAL A 48 10.31 3.60 -3.77
C VAL A 48 11.00 2.25 -3.56
N LEU A 49 10.25 1.27 -3.05
CA LEU A 49 10.66 -0.13 -2.95
C LEU A 49 9.86 -0.96 -3.95
N THR A 50 10.36 -2.14 -4.30
CA THR A 50 9.65 -3.11 -5.13
C THR A 50 9.49 -4.43 -4.40
N ALA A 51 8.41 -5.15 -4.70
CA ALA A 51 8.15 -6.48 -4.17
C ALA A 51 7.48 -7.37 -5.21
N GLU A 52 7.86 -8.65 -5.28
CA GLU A 52 7.16 -9.64 -6.10
C GLU A 52 6.16 -10.40 -5.24
N ASN A 53 4.87 -10.39 -5.60
CA ASN A 53 3.84 -11.12 -4.85
C ASN A 53 2.74 -11.68 -5.77
N PRO A 54 2.86 -12.93 -6.25
CA PRO A 54 1.85 -13.51 -7.13
C PRO A 54 0.45 -13.55 -6.49
N PRO A 55 -0.62 -13.62 -7.31
CA PRO A 55 -1.99 -13.64 -6.83
C PRO A 55 -2.27 -14.66 -5.74
N GLY A 56 -2.96 -14.23 -4.68
CA GLY A 56 -3.35 -15.08 -3.55
C GLY A 56 -2.19 -15.57 -2.66
N LEU A 57 -0.99 -14.98 -2.77
CA LEU A 57 0.17 -15.32 -1.93
C LEU A 57 0.59 -14.16 -1.01
N LEU A 58 1.43 -14.50 -0.02
CA LEU A 58 2.22 -13.57 0.77
C LEU A 58 3.69 -14.02 0.71
N THR A 59 4.48 -13.37 -0.14
CA THR A 59 5.86 -13.78 -0.39
C THR A 59 6.85 -13.22 0.64
N PRO A 60 8.04 -13.83 0.78
CA PRO A 60 9.15 -13.22 1.51
C PRO A 60 9.59 -11.87 0.94
N SER A 61 9.45 -11.65 -0.36
CA SER A 61 9.76 -10.37 -1.02
C SER A 61 8.83 -9.26 -0.52
N LEU A 62 7.52 -9.49 -0.55
CA LEU A 62 6.53 -8.55 0.00
C LEU A 62 6.76 -8.28 1.48
N ARG A 63 7.01 -9.33 2.26
CA ARG A 63 7.32 -9.20 3.69
C ARG A 63 8.56 -8.32 3.94
N GLY A 64 9.65 -8.59 3.24
CA GLY A 64 10.89 -7.81 3.39
C GLY A 64 10.70 -6.35 3.02
N ALA A 65 9.95 -6.06 1.96
CA ALA A 65 9.63 -4.68 1.57
C ALA A 65 8.79 -3.96 2.65
N ILE A 66 7.77 -4.62 3.21
CA ILE A 66 6.94 -4.02 4.27
C ILE A 66 7.76 -3.83 5.55
N GLU A 67 8.57 -4.80 5.96
CA GLU A 67 9.46 -4.66 7.12
C GLU A 67 10.41 -3.45 6.92
N ASN A 68 11.05 -3.34 5.76
CA ASN A 68 11.92 -2.19 5.46
C ASN A 68 11.17 -0.86 5.49
N ALA A 69 9.93 -0.81 4.98
CA ALA A 69 9.12 0.41 4.98
C ALA A 69 8.66 0.82 6.40
N ILE A 70 8.34 -0.14 7.26
CA ILE A 70 7.91 0.12 8.65
C ILE A 70 9.01 0.75 9.49
N PHE A 71 10.27 0.44 9.20
CA PHE A 71 11.43 1.00 9.90
C PHE A 71 12.05 2.21 9.21
N ALA A 72 11.44 2.71 8.12
CA ALA A 72 11.89 3.92 7.45
C ALA A 72 11.44 5.18 8.21
N ASP A 73 12.32 6.18 8.28
CA ASP A 73 11.98 7.48 8.87
C ASP A 73 11.19 8.38 7.91
N GLU A 74 11.28 8.12 6.61
CA GLU A 74 10.63 8.89 5.54
C GLU A 74 9.55 8.06 4.83
N SER A 75 8.63 8.74 4.13
CA SER A 75 7.52 8.07 3.43
C SER A 75 7.99 7.11 2.33
N VAL A 76 7.42 5.92 2.28
CA VAL A 76 7.80 4.86 1.33
C VAL A 76 6.59 4.41 0.52
N VAL A 77 6.75 4.25 -0.79
CA VAL A 77 5.81 3.48 -1.62
C VAL A 77 6.45 2.16 -2.05
N ILE A 78 5.69 1.08 -1.94
CA ILE A 78 6.07 -0.27 -2.39
C ILE A 78 5.27 -0.57 -3.65
N GLU A 79 5.96 -0.70 -4.77
CA GLU A 79 5.41 -1.18 -6.04
C GLU A 79 5.44 -2.71 -6.06
N VAL A 80 4.27 -3.32 -6.09
CA VAL A 80 4.08 -4.77 -6.03
C VAL A 80 3.91 -5.32 -7.45
N GLU A 81 4.85 -6.14 -7.89
CA GLU A 81 4.67 -6.96 -9.07
C GLU A 81 3.81 -8.18 -8.71
N GLY A 82 2.50 -8.08 -8.95
CA GLY A 82 1.52 -9.11 -8.61
C GLY A 82 0.29 -8.50 -7.94
N GLU A 83 -0.11 -8.99 -6.76
CA GLU A 83 -1.25 -8.48 -5.98
C GLU A 83 -0.81 -8.03 -4.58
N GLU A 84 -1.39 -6.94 -4.08
CA GLU A 84 -1.20 -6.35 -2.76
C GLU A 84 -2.39 -6.61 -1.81
N ASP A 85 -3.50 -7.18 -2.30
CA ASP A 85 -4.77 -7.38 -1.58
C ASP A 85 -4.64 -8.05 -0.20
N LEU A 86 -3.70 -8.98 -0.05
CA LEU A 86 -3.46 -9.69 1.21
C LEU A 86 -2.50 -8.96 2.15
N ALA A 87 -1.81 -7.91 1.68
CA ALA A 87 -0.84 -7.17 2.47
C ALA A 87 -1.40 -6.60 3.79
N PRO A 88 -2.67 -6.13 3.89
CA PRO A 88 -3.22 -5.66 5.17
C PRO A 88 -3.10 -6.70 6.30
N ILE A 89 -3.25 -8.00 5.99
CA ILE A 89 -3.08 -9.08 6.96
C ILE A 89 -1.64 -9.09 7.48
N LEU A 90 -0.67 -9.04 6.57
CA LEU A 90 0.73 -9.05 6.92
C LEU A 90 1.12 -7.80 7.71
N ILE A 91 0.65 -6.62 7.30
CA ILE A 91 0.90 -5.33 7.96
C ILE A 91 0.41 -5.38 9.41
N HIS A 92 -0.81 -5.87 9.68
CA HIS A 92 -1.31 -5.97 11.05
C HIS A 92 -0.47 -6.91 11.94
N LEU A 93 0.20 -7.91 11.36
CA LEU A 93 1.04 -8.84 12.12
C LEU A 93 2.42 -8.27 12.50
N ILE A 94 2.92 -7.25 11.78
CA ILE A 94 4.30 -6.74 11.94
C ILE A 94 4.35 -5.26 12.33
N ALA A 95 3.31 -4.49 12.04
CA ALA A 95 3.28 -3.07 12.33
C ALA A 95 3.11 -2.80 13.83
N PRO A 96 3.65 -1.68 14.34
CA PRO A 96 3.40 -1.25 15.71
C PRO A 96 1.90 -1.10 16.02
N LEU A 97 1.52 -1.36 17.27
CA LEU A 97 0.16 -1.09 17.74
C LEU A 97 -0.21 0.39 17.51
N GLY A 98 -1.48 0.62 17.18
CA GLY A 98 -1.99 1.94 16.81
C GLY A 98 -1.74 2.33 15.35
N THR A 99 -1.12 1.48 14.54
CA THR A 99 -1.01 1.69 13.09
C THR A 99 -2.40 1.67 12.45
N ILE A 100 -2.68 2.66 11.61
CA ILE A 100 -3.92 2.72 10.82
C ILE A 100 -3.63 2.13 9.45
N VAL A 101 -4.38 1.11 9.05
CA VAL A 101 -4.31 0.49 7.72
C VAL A 101 -5.58 0.86 6.95
N LEU A 102 -5.38 1.53 5.82
CA LEU A 102 -6.40 1.91 4.86
C LEU A 102 -6.29 1.02 3.64
N TYR A 103 -7.38 0.38 3.22
CA TYR A 103 -7.38 -0.46 2.02
C TYR A 103 -8.73 -0.43 1.31
N GLY A 104 -8.71 -0.64 0.00
CA GLY A 104 -9.92 -0.73 -0.81
C GLY A 104 -10.62 -2.07 -0.58
N GLN A 105 -11.95 -2.05 -0.47
CA GLN A 105 -12.76 -3.26 -0.45
C GLN A 105 -13.89 -3.15 -1.50
N PRO A 106 -13.98 -4.12 -2.43
CA PRO A 106 -15.06 -4.16 -3.42
C PRO A 106 -16.44 -4.06 -2.79
N GLY A 107 -17.24 -3.10 -3.27
CA GLY A 107 -18.60 -2.86 -2.79
C GLY A 107 -18.72 -2.11 -1.46
N LEU A 108 -17.61 -1.86 -0.75
CA LEU A 108 -17.60 -1.13 0.53
C LEU A 108 -16.79 0.18 0.50
N GLY A 109 -15.95 0.39 -0.51
CA GLY A 109 -15.09 1.57 -0.60
C GLY A 109 -13.82 1.41 0.23
N VAL A 110 -13.33 2.50 0.84
CA VAL A 110 -12.12 2.47 1.67
C VAL A 110 -12.48 1.97 3.08
N VAL A 111 -11.77 0.95 3.55
CA VAL A 111 -11.86 0.40 4.90
C VAL A 111 -10.70 0.92 5.73
N MET A 112 -11.00 1.31 6.98
CA MET A 112 -10.00 1.67 7.98
C MET A 112 -9.97 0.62 9.09
N ARG A 113 -8.77 0.13 9.39
CA ARG A 113 -8.49 -0.76 10.52
C ARG A 113 -7.32 -0.23 11.33
N ILE A 114 -7.39 -0.41 12.64
CA ILE A 114 -6.31 -0.06 13.57
C ILE A 114 -5.68 -1.38 14.00
N THR A 115 -4.35 -1.46 13.99
CA THR A 115 -3.63 -2.57 14.61
C THR A 115 -3.78 -2.47 16.13
N ASP A 116 -4.62 -3.32 16.71
CA ASP A 116 -4.89 -3.46 18.14
C ASP A 116 -4.65 -4.90 18.64
N ILE A 117 -4.93 -5.16 19.93
CA ILE A 117 -4.70 -6.45 20.63
C ILE A 117 -5.97 -7.31 20.58
#